data_AF-A0A2A4TSR8-F1
#
_entry.id   AF-A0A2A4TSR8-F1
#
_cell.length_a   1.000
_cell.length_b   1.000
_cell.length_c   1.000
_cell.angle_alpha   90.00
_cell.angle_beta   90.00
_cell.angle_gamma   90.00
#
_symmetry.space_group_name_H-M   'P 1'
#
loop_
_entity.id
_entity.type
_entity.pdbx_description
1 polymer ?
#
loop_
_entity_poly.entity_id
_entity_poly.type
_entity_poly.pdbx_seq_one_letter_code
_entity_poly.pdbx_strand_id
1 'polypeptide(L)'
;MRWWLYDGKKTVGPFSKEDLARLQVFSPNIALCREYLLATPHEEWFRAVDIKEVAGIFPPGIRSKAEAEKPEGKPGPWPPDPSGRDIDPLYNVGKRMEIVDTILAAAQDRITMRNERFHKLQTELDRRLHIADALEDKIQHMAVKMGGLRWVQDELDHARAAMAMQQKKISDLDEQMEKLEKEQAEAVESAKTPPESTASEEEKPGRRKRRTKRRRARRTSSTKPAGPDPFGFI
;
A
#
# COMPACT_ATOMS: atom_id res chain seq x y z
N MET A 1 -56.22 23.81 14.99
CA MET A 1 -55.85 24.57 13.78
C MET A 1 -54.35 24.79 13.80
N ARG A 2 -53.62 24.58 12.69
CA ARG A 2 -52.17 24.81 12.63
C ARG A 2 -51.83 26.08 11.85
N TRP A 3 -50.68 26.65 12.18
CA TRP A 3 -50.24 27.95 11.71
C TRP A 3 -48.80 27.90 11.20
N TRP A 4 -48.54 28.60 10.10
CA TRP A 4 -47.21 28.89 9.59
C TRP A 4 -46.75 30.24 10.14
N LEU A 5 -45.49 30.31 10.54
CA LEU A 5 -44.86 31.49 11.12
C LEU A 5 -43.86 32.09 10.15
N TYR A 6 -43.86 33.41 9.96
CA TYR A 6 -42.86 34.12 9.18
C TYR A 6 -41.88 34.87 10.08
N ASP A 7 -40.61 34.47 10.04
CA ASP A 7 -39.52 35.03 10.84
C ASP A 7 -38.77 36.17 10.12
N GLY A 8 -39.40 36.83 9.13
CA GLY A 8 -38.78 37.89 8.32
C GLY A 8 -37.81 37.40 7.24
N LYS A 9 -37.30 36.15 7.33
CA LYS A 9 -36.40 35.54 6.34
C LYS A 9 -36.93 34.25 5.74
N LYS A 10 -37.73 33.50 6.51
CA LYS A 10 -38.26 32.19 6.12
C LYS A 10 -39.61 31.94 6.77
N THR A 11 -40.43 31.13 6.12
CA THR A 11 -41.64 30.54 6.67
C THR A 11 -41.27 29.24 7.40
N VAL A 12 -41.78 29.07 8.62
CA VAL A 12 -41.49 27.91 9.48
C VAL A 12 -42.82 27.36 10.01
N GLY A 13 -42.97 26.03 10.05
CA GLY A 13 -44.19 25.39 10.51
C GLY A 13 -44.46 24.06 9.79
N PRO A 14 -45.68 23.51 9.91
CA PRO A 14 -46.85 24.06 10.61
C PRO A 14 -46.80 23.81 12.13
N PHE A 15 -47.21 24.78 12.94
CA PHE A 15 -47.24 24.71 14.41
C PHE A 15 -48.66 24.65 14.96
N SER A 16 -48.88 23.87 16.03
CA SER A 16 -50.10 23.96 16.82
C SER A 16 -50.09 25.20 17.74
N LYS A 17 -51.24 25.53 18.32
CA LYS A 17 -51.35 26.65 19.29
C LYS A 17 -50.42 26.44 20.49
N GLU A 18 -50.35 25.19 20.97
CA GLU A 18 -49.50 24.79 22.09
C GLU A 18 -48.02 24.85 21.72
N ASP A 19 -47.65 24.51 20.48
CA ASP A 19 -46.27 24.61 20.00
C ASP A 19 -45.82 26.06 19.86
N LEU A 20 -46.69 26.94 19.34
CA LEU A 20 -46.42 28.39 19.26
C LEU A 20 -46.12 28.99 20.64
N ALA A 21 -46.86 28.56 21.68
CA ALA A 21 -46.63 29.02 23.05
C ALA A 21 -45.27 28.59 23.64
N ARG A 22 -44.66 27.52 23.10
CA ARG A 22 -43.35 27.01 23.54
C ARG A 22 -42.18 27.66 22.82
N LEU A 23 -42.43 28.34 21.69
CA LEU A 23 -41.37 28.97 20.90
C LEU A 23 -40.86 30.23 21.61
N GLN A 24 -39.57 30.25 21.96
CA GLN A 24 -38.93 31.39 22.63
C GLN A 24 -38.95 32.68 21.79
N VAL A 25 -38.98 32.55 20.46
CA VAL A 25 -38.99 33.66 19.51
C VAL A 25 -40.41 34.18 19.25
N PHE A 26 -41.44 33.55 19.82
CA PHE A 26 -42.82 33.88 19.49
C PHE A 26 -43.26 35.23 20.07
N SER A 27 -43.41 36.21 19.19
CA SER A 27 -43.74 37.59 19.53
C SER A 27 -45.15 37.96 19.04
N PRO A 28 -45.83 38.93 19.69
CA PRO A 28 -47.16 39.38 19.32
C PRO A 28 -47.23 39.92 17.88
N ASN A 29 -46.13 40.47 17.40
CA ASN A 29 -45.99 41.11 16.10
C ASN A 29 -45.46 40.15 15.04
N ILE A 30 -45.47 38.83 15.25
CA ILE A 30 -45.08 37.86 14.23
C ILE A 30 -46.24 37.59 13.27
N ALA A 31 -45.95 37.46 11.98
CA ALA A 31 -46.93 37.11 10.97
C ALA A 31 -47.20 35.60 10.98
N LEU A 32 -48.48 35.26 11.03
CA LEU A 32 -49.01 33.91 10.99
C LEU A 32 -49.93 33.75 9.78
N CYS A 33 -49.79 32.62 9.09
CA CYS A 33 -50.67 32.18 8.01
C CYS A 33 -51.33 30.85 8.42
N ARG A 34 -52.59 30.65 8.02
CA ARG A 34 -53.31 29.39 8.28
C ARG A 34 -52.77 28.30 7.37
N GLU A 35 -52.65 27.07 7.89
CA GLU A 35 -52.09 25.93 7.14
C GLU A 35 -52.70 25.73 5.74
N TYR A 36 -54.01 25.91 5.62
CA TYR A 36 -54.75 25.69 4.37
C TYR A 36 -54.73 26.89 3.39
N LEU A 37 -54.21 28.06 3.81
CA LEU A 37 -54.14 29.26 2.98
C LEU A 37 -52.75 29.52 2.40
N LEU A 38 -51.72 28.85 2.92
CA LEU A 38 -50.36 29.00 2.41
C LEU A 38 -50.27 28.52 0.96
N ALA A 39 -49.65 29.31 0.08
CA ALA A 39 -49.51 29.03 -1.35
C ALA A 39 -50.85 28.96 -2.13
N THR A 40 -51.91 29.56 -1.58
CA THR A 40 -53.19 29.74 -2.27
C THR A 40 -53.36 31.20 -2.70
N PRO A 41 -54.21 31.50 -3.70
CA PRO A 41 -54.48 32.90 -4.08
C PRO A 41 -55.16 33.73 -2.99
N HIS A 42 -55.61 33.09 -1.90
CA HIS A 42 -56.21 33.71 -0.72
C HIS A 42 -55.26 33.68 0.48
N GLU A 43 -53.95 33.71 0.22
CA GLU A 43 -52.94 33.74 1.27
C GLU A 43 -53.06 35.02 2.09
N GLU A 44 -53.53 34.86 3.33
CA GLU A 44 -53.70 35.96 4.28
C GLU A 44 -52.77 35.76 5.47
N TRP A 45 -51.94 36.76 5.71
CA TRP A 45 -51.04 36.83 6.84
C TRP A 45 -51.61 37.77 7.89
N PHE A 46 -51.64 37.29 9.14
CA PHE A 46 -52.17 38.03 10.27
C PHE A 46 -51.11 38.17 11.35
N ARG A 47 -51.14 39.26 12.12
CA ARG A 47 -50.31 39.34 13.33
C ARG A 47 -50.85 38.36 14.37
N ALA A 48 -49.95 37.75 15.13
CA ALA A 48 -50.32 36.78 16.15
C ALA A 48 -51.34 37.32 17.18
N VAL A 49 -51.31 38.63 17.49
CA VAL A 49 -52.28 39.30 18.38
C VAL A 49 -53.67 39.46 17.75
N ASP A 50 -53.76 39.63 16.43
CA ASP A 50 -55.04 39.86 15.74
C ASP A 50 -55.88 38.56 15.65
N ILE A 51 -55.25 37.39 15.82
CA ILE A 51 -55.91 36.08 15.76
C ILE A 51 -56.46 35.72 17.16
N LYS A 52 -57.78 35.70 17.33
CA LYS A 52 -58.44 35.38 18.62
C LYS A 52 -57.96 34.08 19.28
N GLU A 53 -57.69 33.04 18.49
CA GLU A 53 -57.27 31.73 18.99
C GLU A 53 -55.88 31.75 19.61
N VAL A 54 -54.97 32.53 19.01
CA VAL A 54 -53.55 32.62 19.34
C VAL A 54 -53.28 33.77 20.31
N ALA A 55 -54.05 34.85 20.23
CA ALA A 55 -54.00 35.99 21.12
C ALA A 55 -53.98 35.56 22.58
N GLY A 56 -54.76 34.52 22.93
CA GLY A 56 -54.82 33.87 24.24
C GLY A 56 -53.47 33.54 24.90
N ILE A 57 -52.42 33.31 24.11
CA ILE A 57 -51.06 32.98 24.56
C ILE A 57 -50.37 34.19 25.19
N PHE A 58 -50.67 35.40 24.70
CA PHE A 58 -50.00 36.62 25.16
C PHE A 58 -50.72 37.20 26.38
N PRO A 59 -50.00 37.65 27.43
CA PRO A 59 -50.60 38.35 28.56
C PRO A 59 -51.20 39.71 28.12
N PRO A 60 -52.24 40.21 28.80
CA PRO A 60 -53.01 41.39 28.38
C PRO A 60 -52.15 42.66 28.20
N GLY A 61 -51.15 42.87 29.06
CA GLY A 61 -50.26 44.04 28.97
C GLY A 61 -49.37 44.07 27.72
N ILE A 62 -49.08 42.92 27.11
CA ILE A 62 -48.31 42.85 25.85
C ILE A 62 -49.24 43.10 24.65
N ARG A 63 -50.49 42.64 24.73
CA ARG A 63 -51.49 42.88 23.68
C ARG A 63 -51.78 44.37 23.51
N SER A 64 -51.99 45.09 24.61
CA SER A 64 -52.25 46.54 24.56
C SER A 64 -51.08 47.33 23.97
N LYS A 65 -49.83 46.88 24.15
CA LYS A 65 -48.66 47.50 23.52
C LYS A 65 -48.61 47.22 22.01
N ALA A 66 -48.85 45.98 21.60
CA ALA A 66 -48.87 45.62 20.18
C ALA A 66 -50.04 46.27 19.42
N GLU A 67 -51.18 46.49 20.09
CA GLU A 67 -52.31 47.25 19.56
C GLU A 67 -51.97 48.74 19.38
N ALA A 68 -51.22 49.33 20.32
CA ALA A 68 -50.74 50.71 20.22
C ALA A 68 -49.67 50.90 19.12
N GLU A 69 -48.89 49.86 18.81
CA GLU A 69 -47.91 49.86 17.72
C GLU A 69 -48.51 49.53 16.35
N LYS A 70 -49.85 49.44 16.25
CA LYS A 70 -50.50 49.20 14.96
C LYS A 70 -50.20 50.37 14.02
N PRO A 71 -49.46 50.17 12.92
CA PRO A 71 -49.23 51.24 11.97
C PRO A 71 -50.58 51.69 11.41
N GLU A 72 -50.93 52.97 11.54
CA GLU A 72 -52.23 53.55 11.13
C GLU A 72 -52.46 53.56 9.59
N GLY A 73 -51.64 52.82 8.84
CA GLY A 73 -51.81 52.61 7.41
C GLY A 73 -52.91 51.59 7.11
N LYS A 74 -53.58 51.76 5.96
CA LYS A 74 -54.55 50.81 5.38
C LYS A 74 -54.05 49.36 5.52
N PRO A 75 -54.94 48.36 5.65
CA PRO A 75 -54.57 46.94 5.67
C PRO A 75 -53.98 46.54 4.31
N GLY A 76 -52.72 46.90 4.08
CA GLY A 76 -51.90 46.32 3.04
C GLY A 76 -51.52 44.90 3.47
N PRO A 77 -51.22 44.02 2.50
CA PRO A 77 -50.73 42.68 2.80
C PRO A 77 -49.47 42.82 3.67
N TRP A 78 -49.58 42.34 4.90
CA TRP A 78 -48.53 42.35 5.89
C TRP A 78 -48.20 40.88 6.17
N PRO A 79 -46.96 40.38 5.97
CA PRO A 79 -45.70 41.10 5.83
C PRO A 79 -45.52 41.79 4.45
N PRO A 80 -44.64 42.81 4.35
CA PRO A 80 -44.35 43.47 3.08
C PRO A 80 -43.94 42.43 2.03
N ASP A 81 -44.62 42.49 0.89
CA ASP A 81 -44.51 41.58 -0.27
C ASP A 81 -43.09 41.00 -0.46
N PRO A 82 -42.87 39.68 -0.27
CA PRO A 82 -41.64 39.02 -0.69
C PRO A 82 -41.51 38.91 -2.21
N SER A 83 -42.60 39.15 -2.95
CA SER A 83 -42.73 38.99 -4.41
C SER A 83 -41.79 39.90 -5.23
N GLY A 84 -41.27 40.99 -4.64
CA GLY A 84 -40.25 41.84 -5.26
C GLY A 84 -38.81 41.29 -5.25
N ARG A 85 -38.54 40.16 -4.57
CA ARG A 85 -37.21 39.53 -4.53
C ARG A 85 -37.04 38.36 -5.51
N ASP A 86 -38.12 37.91 -6.14
CA ASP A 86 -38.13 36.73 -7.02
C ASP A 86 -37.97 37.03 -8.52
N ILE A 87 -37.58 38.26 -8.90
CA ILE A 87 -37.17 38.60 -10.28
C ILE A 87 -35.64 38.59 -10.44
N ASP A 88 -34.90 38.54 -9.33
CA ASP A 88 -33.46 38.29 -9.28
C ASP A 88 -33.00 36.81 -9.52
N PRO A 89 -33.83 35.74 -9.49
CA PRO A 89 -33.33 34.37 -9.56
C PRO A 89 -32.86 33.99 -10.96
N LEU A 90 -33.38 34.53 -12.05
CA LEU A 90 -32.91 34.15 -13.40
C LEU A 90 -31.50 34.67 -13.69
N TYR A 91 -31.21 35.93 -13.36
CA TYR A 91 -29.86 36.49 -13.50
C TYR A 91 -28.87 35.87 -12.50
N ASN A 92 -29.33 35.56 -11.28
CA ASN A 92 -28.52 34.83 -10.29
C ASN A 92 -28.29 33.37 -10.68
N VAL A 93 -29.22 32.72 -11.38
CA VAL A 93 -29.03 31.35 -11.90
C VAL A 93 -27.99 31.34 -13.01
N GLY A 94 -28.02 32.31 -13.94
CA GLY A 94 -26.99 32.44 -14.98
C GLY A 94 -25.58 32.58 -14.38
N LYS A 95 -25.40 33.49 -13.41
CA LYS A 95 -24.12 33.66 -12.70
C LYS A 95 -23.70 32.43 -11.92
N ARG A 96 -24.65 31.75 -11.25
CA ARG A 96 -24.35 30.50 -10.54
C ARG A 96 -23.92 29.40 -11.51
N MET A 97 -24.53 29.31 -12.69
CA MET A 97 -24.16 28.34 -13.72
C MET A 97 -22.75 28.63 -14.25
N GLU A 98 -22.40 29.89 -14.51
CA GLU A 98 -21.04 30.28 -14.88
C GLU A 98 -20.00 29.92 -13.80
N ILE A 99 -20.33 30.10 -12.51
CA ILE A 99 -19.47 29.66 -11.41
C ILE A 99 -19.34 28.12 -11.40
N VAL A 100 -20.41 27.38 -11.66
CA VAL A 100 -20.35 25.92 -11.74
C VAL A 100 -19.50 25.47 -12.93
N ASP A 101 -19.64 26.09 -14.09
CA ASP A 101 -18.88 25.76 -15.30
C ASP A 101 -17.38 26.04 -15.11
N THR A 102 -17.04 27.16 -14.49
CA THR A 102 -15.63 27.49 -14.17
C THR A 102 -15.03 26.52 -13.16
N ILE A 103 -15.78 26.12 -12.13
CA ILE A 103 -15.34 25.10 -11.17
C ILE A 103 -15.20 23.74 -11.85
N LEU A 104 -16.12 23.38 -12.74
CA LEU A 104 -16.11 22.12 -13.47
C LEU A 104 -14.92 22.04 -14.44
N ALA A 105 -14.63 23.11 -15.17
CA ALA A 105 -13.44 23.23 -16.01
C ALA A 105 -12.16 23.09 -15.17
N ALA A 106 -12.05 23.82 -14.05
CA ALA A 106 -10.90 23.71 -13.16
C ALA A 106 -10.74 22.31 -12.54
N ALA A 107 -11.86 21.61 -12.28
CA ALA A 107 -11.83 20.23 -11.81
C ALA A 107 -11.36 19.26 -12.90
N GLN A 108 -11.81 19.45 -14.15
CA GLN A 108 -11.34 18.68 -15.30
C GLN A 108 -9.84 18.86 -15.51
N ASP A 109 -9.33 20.09 -15.47
CA ASP A 109 -7.89 20.38 -15.60
C ASP A 109 -7.05 19.72 -14.49
N ARG A 110 -7.58 19.67 -13.26
CA ARG A 110 -6.90 18.97 -12.16
C ARG A 110 -6.86 17.47 -12.38
N ILE A 111 -7.92 16.89 -12.94
CA ILE A 111 -7.99 15.46 -13.27
C ILE A 111 -7.00 15.12 -14.39
N THR A 112 -6.97 15.90 -15.46
CA THR A 112 -6.02 15.69 -16.57
C THR A 112 -4.57 15.79 -16.09
N MET A 113 -4.22 16.82 -15.31
CA MET A 113 -2.89 16.97 -14.72
C MET A 113 -2.50 15.81 -13.80
N ARG A 114 -3.45 15.25 -13.03
CA ARG A 114 -3.21 14.07 -12.19
C ARG A 114 -3.00 12.81 -13.04
N ASN A 115 -3.79 12.63 -14.09
CA ASN A 115 -3.64 11.49 -15.00
C ASN A 115 -2.29 11.53 -15.72
N GLU A 116 -1.82 12.70 -16.17
CA GLU A 116 -0.49 12.85 -16.76
C GLU A 116 0.63 12.50 -15.77
N ARG A 117 0.52 12.95 -14.51
CA ARG A 117 1.49 12.59 -13.46
C ARG A 117 1.48 11.10 -13.17
N PHE A 118 0.29 10.50 -13.10
CA PHE A 118 0.15 9.06 -12.90
C PHE A 118 0.81 8.28 -14.05
N HIS A 119 0.58 8.70 -15.30
CA HIS A 119 1.21 8.05 -16.45
C HIS A 119 2.73 8.21 -16.46
N LYS A 120 3.26 9.37 -16.06
CA LYS A 120 4.71 9.57 -15.86
C LYS A 120 5.28 8.65 -14.78
N LEU A 121 4.58 8.49 -13.65
CA LEU A 121 5.00 7.57 -12.59
C LEU A 121 4.94 6.11 -13.05
N GLN A 122 3.91 5.73 -13.80
CA GLN A 122 3.78 4.39 -14.36
C GLN A 122 4.93 4.06 -15.31
N THR A 123 5.23 4.94 -16.26
CA THR A 123 6.38 4.77 -17.18
C THR A 123 7.72 4.75 -16.45
N GLU A 124 7.88 5.52 -15.36
CA GLU A 124 9.08 5.45 -14.52
C GLU A 124 9.19 4.11 -13.79
N LEU A 125 8.08 3.58 -13.27
CA LEU A 125 8.04 2.29 -12.59
C LEU A 125 8.36 1.15 -13.55
N ASP A 126 7.77 1.15 -14.74
CA ASP A 126 8.06 0.18 -15.80
C ASP A 126 9.54 0.22 -16.20
N ARG A 127 10.11 1.43 -16.34
CA ARG A 127 11.54 1.60 -16.59
C ARG A 127 12.39 1.01 -15.47
N ARG A 128 12.01 1.22 -14.21
CA ARG A 128 12.75 0.68 -13.04
C ARG A 128 12.64 -0.85 -12.97
N LEU A 129 11.49 -1.43 -13.29
CA LEU A 129 11.31 -2.87 -13.38
C LEU A 129 12.23 -3.48 -14.45
N HIS A 130 12.26 -2.90 -15.66
CA HIS A 130 13.19 -3.37 -16.69
C HIS A 130 14.67 -3.27 -16.29
N ILE A 131 15.05 -2.24 -15.53
CA ILE A 131 16.42 -2.14 -14.99
C ILE A 131 16.68 -3.24 -13.95
N ALA A 132 15.71 -3.53 -13.08
CA ALA A 132 15.82 -4.58 -12.09
C ALA A 132 15.96 -5.97 -12.73
N ASP A 133 15.14 -6.28 -13.73
CA ASP A 133 15.22 -7.53 -14.51
C ASP A 133 16.60 -7.67 -15.16
N ALA A 134 17.10 -6.61 -15.80
CA ALA A 134 18.42 -6.61 -16.42
C ALA A 134 19.57 -6.75 -15.41
N LEU A 135 19.40 -6.30 -14.17
CA LEU A 135 20.36 -6.52 -13.08
C LEU A 135 20.27 -7.96 -12.55
N GLU A 136 19.07 -8.52 -12.43
CA GLU A 136 18.85 -9.90 -12.04
C GLU A 136 19.51 -10.86 -13.04
N ASP A 137 19.33 -10.65 -14.35
CA ASP A 137 19.99 -11.42 -15.40
C ASP A 137 21.53 -11.36 -15.28
N LYS A 138 22.07 -10.17 -14.99
CA LYS A 138 23.52 -9.99 -14.75
C LYS A 138 23.99 -10.74 -13.51
N ILE A 139 23.22 -10.71 -12.42
CA ILE A 139 23.52 -11.43 -11.18
C ILE A 139 23.50 -12.94 -11.45
N GLN A 140 22.47 -13.45 -12.14
CA GLN A 140 22.38 -14.86 -12.51
C GLN A 140 23.58 -15.28 -13.39
N HIS A 141 23.93 -14.47 -14.39
CA HIS A 141 25.09 -14.72 -15.23
C HIS A 141 26.42 -14.71 -14.45
N MET A 142 26.60 -13.77 -13.50
CA MET A 142 27.77 -13.76 -12.62
C MET A 142 27.78 -14.96 -11.66
N ALA A 143 26.62 -15.38 -11.15
CA ALA A 143 26.51 -16.56 -10.29
C ALA A 143 26.91 -17.84 -11.04
N VAL A 144 26.51 -18.00 -12.30
CA VAL A 144 26.95 -19.11 -13.16
C VAL A 144 28.47 -19.06 -13.38
N LYS A 145 29.04 -17.88 -13.69
CA LYS A 145 30.49 -17.70 -13.84
C LYS A 145 31.26 -18.05 -12.56
N MET A 146 30.81 -17.58 -11.40
CA MET A 146 31.42 -17.88 -10.11
C MET A 146 31.28 -19.35 -9.71
N GLY A 147 30.15 -19.98 -10.05
CA GLY A 147 29.98 -21.44 -9.92
C GLY A 147 31.01 -22.20 -10.75
N GLY A 148 31.31 -21.71 -11.95
CA GLY A 148 32.42 -22.20 -12.77
C GLY A 148 33.79 -22.02 -12.11
N LEU A 149 34.05 -20.87 -11.47
CA LEU A 149 35.30 -20.64 -10.72
C LEU A 149 35.46 -21.60 -9.54
N ARG A 150 34.38 -21.91 -8.81
CA ARG A 150 34.44 -22.90 -7.73
C ARG A 150 34.89 -24.27 -8.23
N TRP A 151 34.39 -24.70 -9.38
CA TRP A 151 34.81 -25.96 -10.00
C TRP A 151 36.30 -25.96 -10.36
N VAL A 152 36.81 -24.85 -10.93
CA VAL A 152 38.25 -24.69 -11.22
C VAL A 152 39.09 -24.72 -9.94
N GLN A 153 38.59 -24.14 -8.85
CA GLN A 153 39.29 -24.12 -7.57
C GLN A 153 39.37 -25.52 -6.95
N ASP A 154 38.29 -26.30 -7.00
CA ASP A 154 38.27 -27.70 -6.57
C ASP A 154 39.27 -28.55 -7.38
N GLU A 155 39.38 -28.30 -8.69
CA GLU A 155 40.33 -29.02 -9.56
C GLU A 155 41.79 -28.64 -9.28
N LEU A 156 42.04 -27.36 -8.93
CA LEU A 156 43.36 -26.86 -8.52
C LEU A 156 43.79 -27.46 -7.18
N ASP A 157 42.87 -27.59 -6.22
CA ASP A 157 43.13 -28.25 -4.94
C ASP A 157 43.38 -29.76 -5.13
N HIS A 158 42.66 -30.41 -6.06
CA HIS A 158 42.92 -31.79 -6.43
C HIS A 158 44.31 -31.98 -7.06
N ALA A 159 44.71 -31.06 -7.95
CA ALA A 159 46.03 -31.06 -8.56
C ALA A 159 47.15 -30.84 -7.53
N ARG A 160 46.96 -29.93 -6.56
CA ARG A 160 47.90 -29.72 -5.45
C ARG A 160 48.03 -30.96 -4.56
N ALA A 161 46.92 -31.61 -4.22
CA ALA A 161 46.94 -32.84 -3.45
C ALA A 161 47.68 -33.97 -4.20
N ALA A 162 47.49 -34.07 -5.52
CA ALA A 162 48.21 -35.02 -6.36
C ALA A 162 49.72 -34.73 -6.43
N MET A 163 50.11 -33.46 -6.57
CA MET A 163 51.53 -33.06 -6.53
C MET A 163 52.17 -33.37 -5.18
N ALA A 164 51.49 -33.09 -4.06
CA ALA A 164 52.00 -33.42 -2.73
C ALA A 164 52.21 -34.94 -2.55
N MET A 165 51.29 -35.77 -3.05
CA MET A 165 51.45 -37.23 -3.05
C MET A 165 52.62 -37.68 -3.92
N GLN A 166 52.81 -37.08 -5.10
CA GLN A 166 53.96 -37.38 -5.96
C GLN A 166 55.28 -36.99 -5.30
N GLN A 167 55.33 -35.82 -4.67
CA GLN A 167 56.54 -35.34 -4.00
C GLN A 167 56.92 -36.20 -2.80
N LYS A 168 55.92 -36.65 -2.03
CA LYS A 168 56.13 -37.66 -0.97
C LYS A 168 56.65 -38.98 -1.55
N LYS A 169 56.12 -39.42 -2.69
CA LYS A 169 56.61 -40.64 -3.35
C LYS A 169 58.06 -40.49 -3.84
N ILE A 170 58.44 -39.31 -4.30
CA ILE A 170 59.83 -39.01 -4.68
C ILE A 170 60.72 -39.06 -3.44
N SER A 171 60.35 -38.41 -2.34
CA SER A 171 61.14 -38.48 -1.10
C SER A 171 61.26 -39.90 -0.56
N ASP A 172 60.17 -40.69 -0.60
CA ASP A 172 60.21 -42.11 -0.18
C ASP A 172 61.15 -42.93 -1.07
N LEU A 173 61.24 -42.63 -2.38
CA LEU A 173 62.18 -43.28 -3.30
C LEU A 173 63.61 -42.83 -3.07
N ASP A 174 63.85 -41.54 -2.79
CA ASP A 174 65.18 -41.03 -2.46
C ASP A 174 65.70 -41.65 -1.15
N GLU A 175 64.84 -41.80 -0.14
CA GLU A 175 65.17 -42.54 1.09
C GLU A 175 65.49 -44.02 0.82
N GLN A 176 64.78 -44.66 -0.12
CA GLN A 176 65.08 -46.03 -0.53
C GLN A 176 66.42 -46.12 -1.26
N MET A 177 66.73 -45.15 -2.13
CA MET A 177 68.03 -45.07 -2.81
C MET A 177 69.16 -44.87 -1.80
N GLU A 178 69.03 -43.97 -0.84
CA GLU A 178 70.04 -43.74 0.19
C GLU A 178 70.26 -44.97 1.07
N LYS A 179 69.19 -45.72 1.39
CA LYS A 179 69.30 -47.01 2.10
C LYS A 179 70.06 -48.04 1.27
N LEU A 180 69.74 -48.18 -0.01
CA LEU A 180 70.43 -49.11 -0.90
C LEU A 180 71.91 -48.72 -1.10
N GLU A 181 72.23 -47.43 -1.15
CA GLU A 181 73.61 -46.94 -1.19
C GLU A 181 74.37 -47.26 0.10
N LYS A 182 73.74 -47.09 1.28
CA LYS A 182 74.32 -47.48 2.57
C LYS A 182 74.53 -48.99 2.66
N GLU A 183 73.54 -49.79 2.27
CA GLU A 183 73.65 -51.25 2.23
C GLU A 183 74.76 -51.72 1.27
N GLN A 184 74.93 -51.05 0.12
CA GLN A 184 76.07 -51.32 -0.76
C GLN A 184 77.41 -50.92 -0.12
N ALA A 185 77.49 -49.77 0.55
CA ALA A 185 78.71 -49.35 1.23
C ALA A 185 79.10 -50.33 2.36
N GLU A 186 78.12 -50.79 3.14
CA GLU A 186 78.31 -51.75 4.23
C GLU A 186 78.63 -53.16 3.71
N ALA A 187 78.08 -53.56 2.55
CA ALA A 187 78.47 -54.78 1.84
C ALA A 187 79.92 -54.73 1.33
N VAL A 188 80.42 -53.55 0.96
CA VAL A 188 81.82 -53.36 0.54
C VAL A 188 82.77 -53.34 1.75
N GLU A 189 82.37 -52.81 2.91
CA GLU A 189 83.17 -52.88 4.14
C GLU A 189 83.21 -54.28 4.76
N SER A 190 82.09 -55.01 4.73
CA SER A 190 82.03 -56.40 5.23
C SER A 190 82.81 -57.41 4.38
N ALA A 191 83.23 -57.04 3.15
CA ALA A 191 84.11 -57.85 2.32
C ALA A 191 85.59 -57.87 2.77
N LYS A 192 85.95 -57.22 3.89
CA LYS A 192 87.34 -57.16 4.42
C LYS A 192 87.64 -58.06 5.63
N THR A 193 86.72 -58.93 6.06
CA THR A 193 86.96 -59.91 7.14
C THR A 193 86.27 -61.25 6.87
N PRO A 194 86.99 -62.40 6.81
CA PRO A 194 86.42 -63.74 6.96
C PRO A 194 86.40 -64.17 8.44
N PRO A 195 85.76 -65.27 8.90
CA PRO A 195 84.95 -66.29 8.18
C PRO A 195 83.61 -66.65 8.88
N GLU A 196 82.95 -67.69 8.35
CA GLU A 196 82.26 -68.78 9.09
C GLU A 196 80.74 -68.95 8.86
N SER A 197 80.40 -70.21 8.56
CA SER A 197 79.14 -70.73 8.04
C SER A 197 78.05 -70.92 9.11
N THR A 198 76.78 -70.81 8.71
CA THR A 198 75.66 -71.75 8.97
C THR A 198 74.41 -71.11 8.32
N ALA A 199 73.88 -71.68 7.24
CA ALA A 199 72.88 -72.75 7.17
C ALA A 199 71.46 -72.31 7.62
N SER A 200 70.44 -72.82 6.89
CA SER A 200 68.97 -72.60 6.94
C SER A 200 68.49 -71.47 6.01
N GLU A 201 68.01 -71.66 4.78
CA GLU A 201 66.97 -72.58 4.25
C GLU A 201 65.55 -72.25 4.76
N GLU A 202 64.73 -71.61 3.90
CA GLU A 202 63.27 -71.79 3.69
C GLU A 202 62.72 -70.58 2.89
N GLU A 203 62.46 -70.69 1.59
CA GLU A 203 61.30 -71.33 0.95
C GLU A 203 60.09 -70.38 0.73
N LYS A 204 60.12 -69.71 -0.44
CA LYS A 204 59.03 -69.60 -1.44
C LYS A 204 57.73 -68.81 -1.14
N PRO A 205 56.96 -68.50 -2.22
CA PRO A 205 56.44 -67.14 -2.41
C PRO A 205 54.90 -67.07 -2.41
N GLY A 206 54.43 -65.84 -2.31
CA GLY A 206 53.28 -65.39 -3.08
C GLY A 206 52.02 -65.09 -2.29
N ARG A 207 51.41 -63.94 -2.61
CA ARG A 207 50.10 -63.93 -3.28
C ARG A 207 49.67 -62.52 -3.66
N ARG A 208 49.64 -62.33 -4.97
CA ARG A 208 48.87 -61.33 -5.70
C ARG A 208 47.38 -61.46 -5.33
N LYS A 209 46.75 -60.40 -4.81
CA LYS A 209 45.28 -60.18 -4.85
C LYS A 209 45.03 -58.70 -5.19
N ARG A 210 44.80 -58.34 -6.46
CA ARG A 210 43.50 -58.26 -7.17
C ARG A 210 42.42 -57.45 -6.44
N ARG A 211 42.07 -56.31 -7.05
CA ARG A 211 40.71 -55.70 -7.20
C ARG A 211 40.03 -55.25 -5.88
N THR A 212 39.35 -54.12 -5.79
CA THR A 212 38.33 -53.57 -6.70
C THR A 212 38.11 -52.09 -6.43
N LYS A 213 37.99 -51.31 -7.51
CA LYS A 213 37.19 -50.07 -7.59
C LYS A 213 35.83 -50.28 -6.93
N ARG A 214 35.44 -49.39 -6.02
CA ARG A 214 34.03 -49.14 -5.72
C ARG A 214 33.72 -47.66 -6.00
N ARG A 215 33.33 -47.41 -7.25
CA ARG A 215 32.49 -46.27 -7.62
C ARG A 215 31.24 -46.31 -6.73
N ARG A 216 30.98 -45.23 -5.99
CA ARG A 216 29.62 -44.88 -5.57
C ARG A 216 29.23 -43.61 -6.29
N ALA A 217 28.49 -43.80 -7.38
CA ALA A 217 27.55 -42.81 -7.88
C ALA A 217 26.33 -42.75 -6.93
N ARG A 218 25.53 -41.68 -7.09
CA ARG A 218 24.27 -41.32 -6.42
C ARG A 218 24.48 -40.35 -5.25
N ARG A 219 23.89 -39.15 -5.23
CA ARG A 219 22.53 -38.80 -5.68
C ARG A 219 22.44 -37.35 -6.16
N THR A 220 21.71 -37.20 -7.25
CA THR A 220 20.90 -36.04 -7.63
C THR A 220 19.76 -35.81 -6.63
N SER A 221 19.63 -34.60 -6.13
CA SER A 221 18.39 -34.01 -5.59
C SER A 221 18.48 -32.52 -5.89
N SER A 222 18.03 -32.01 -7.05
CA SER A 222 16.63 -31.90 -7.48
C SER A 222 15.66 -31.71 -6.32
N THR A 223 15.82 -30.60 -5.61
CA THR A 223 14.76 -30.04 -4.78
C THR A 223 14.45 -28.67 -5.36
N LYS A 224 13.45 -28.63 -6.26
CA LYS A 224 12.71 -27.43 -6.61
C LYS A 224 12.01 -26.93 -5.35
N PRO A 225 12.21 -25.70 -4.88
CA PRO A 225 11.15 -25.00 -4.17
C PRO A 225 10.16 -24.52 -5.21
N ALA A 226 8.96 -25.09 -5.17
CA ALA A 226 7.78 -24.51 -5.78
C ALA A 226 7.64 -23.06 -5.26
N GLY A 227 7.53 -22.12 -6.19
CA GLY A 227 7.19 -20.74 -5.86
C GLY A 227 5.81 -20.70 -5.19
N PRO A 228 5.61 -19.84 -4.19
CA PRO A 228 4.28 -19.38 -3.87
C PRO A 228 3.90 -18.29 -4.88
N ASP A 229 2.91 -18.60 -5.72
CA ASP A 229 2.11 -17.61 -6.44
C ASP A 229 1.58 -16.57 -5.46
N PRO A 230 2.00 -15.30 -5.51
CA PRO A 230 1.38 -14.27 -4.75
C PRO A 230 0.30 -13.63 -5.61
N PHE A 231 -0.92 -14.16 -5.52
CA PHE A 231 -2.17 -13.37 -5.63
C PHE A 231 -2.30 -12.48 -6.89
N GLY A 232 -3.08 -12.81 -7.92
CA GLY A 232 -4.14 -13.81 -7.96
C GLY A 232 -5.35 -13.43 -7.10
N PHE A 233 -5.92 -12.22 -7.23
CA PHE A 233 -7.35 -11.95 -6.95
C PHE A 233 -7.83 -10.68 -7.66
N ILE A 234 -8.84 -10.89 -8.54
CA ILE A 234 -9.99 -10.07 -8.96
C ILE A 234 -9.72 -8.59 -9.30
#